data_AF-A0A8S0RHG1-F1
#
_entry.id   AF-A0A8S0RHG1-F1
#
_cell.length_a   1.000
_cell.length_b   1.000
_cell.length_c   1.000
_cell.angle_alpha   90.00
_cell.angle_beta   90.00
_cell.angle_gamma   90.00
#
_symmetry.space_group_name_H-M   'P 1'
#
loop_
_entity.id
_entity.type
_entity.pdbx_description
1 polymer ?
#
loop_
_entity_poly.entity_id
_entity_poly.type
_entity_poly.pdbx_seq_one_letter_code
_entity_poly.pdbx_strand_id
1 'polypeptide(L)'
;MKIRSVNTSASSNKIQSQSPLQEPFLQTRSSWENLDRIIQNRSAMNFDFARYMLAEARKGKKNPTLVSLSSEVYRKQLAKALNMNRTRILAFKNKLPTRKETISNEFASEAKPSKPSRRNPKTSERTLNARHIVDDYYLNLLDWGSSNVLSLALGNTVYMWDASKGATSALVTIDEENGPVTNVKCAPDGGHIIVGLNNSEVQIWDSTAARQLRTLRGVHGSRVGLTTGGMDGKIINNDVRVRAHVVETYRGHTQEVCGLKLSASGSKLASGRNDNLLHIWDRTMASSNSPTRWLHRLEEHTAAVKALGWCPFQGNLLASGGGGSDRCIKFWNMHTGVCLNSVDTGS
;
A
#
# COMPACT_ATOMS: atom_id res chain seq x y z
N MET A 1 18.26 -38.19 -52.13
CA MET A 1 19.02 -36.92 -52.17
C MET A 1 20.49 -37.25 -52.40
N LYS A 2 21.13 -36.67 -53.41
CA LYS A 2 22.47 -37.03 -53.93
C LYS A 2 23.60 -36.87 -52.90
N ILE A 3 24.27 -37.99 -52.59
CA ILE A 3 25.71 -38.31 -52.59
C ILE A 3 26.76 -37.29 -52.04
N ARG A 4 27.35 -37.70 -50.90
CA ARG A 4 28.78 -37.75 -50.45
C ARG A 4 29.84 -36.79 -51.04
N SER A 5 30.70 -36.27 -50.15
CA SER A 5 32.12 -36.69 -50.13
C SER A 5 32.76 -36.52 -48.74
N VAL A 6 33.66 -37.45 -48.42
CA VAL A 6 34.58 -37.50 -47.28
C VAL A 6 35.97 -37.23 -47.87
N ASN A 7 36.86 -36.53 -47.17
CA ASN A 7 38.27 -36.96 -47.14
C ASN A 7 39.10 -36.35 -46.00
N THR A 8 39.92 -37.27 -45.49
CA THR A 8 40.93 -37.25 -44.45
C THR A 8 42.24 -36.57 -44.85
N SER A 9 43.06 -36.11 -43.89
CA SER A 9 44.39 -36.68 -43.56
C SER A 9 45.23 -35.70 -42.70
N ALA A 10 46.31 -36.24 -42.13
CA ALA A 10 46.94 -35.84 -40.87
C ALA A 10 48.43 -35.43 -41.02
N SER A 11 49.02 -35.06 -39.87
CA SER A 11 50.47 -35.05 -39.54
C SER A 11 51.28 -33.84 -40.05
N SER A 12 52.41 -33.38 -39.48
CA SER A 12 53.12 -33.52 -38.19
C SER A 12 54.40 -32.63 -38.25
N ASN A 13 55.05 -32.39 -37.11
CA ASN A 13 56.48 -32.03 -36.88
C ASN A 13 56.93 -30.54 -37.00
N LYS A 14 57.41 -29.93 -35.90
CA LYS A 14 58.79 -29.80 -35.33
C LYS A 14 59.64 -28.72 -36.06
N ILE A 15 60.58 -27.93 -35.52
CA ILE A 15 61.20 -27.56 -34.24
C ILE A 15 62.21 -26.42 -34.59
N GLN A 16 62.55 -25.50 -33.65
CA GLN A 16 63.75 -24.60 -33.61
C GLN A 16 63.87 -23.50 -34.70
N SER A 17 64.56 -22.36 -34.56
CA SER A 17 65.25 -21.60 -33.50
C SER A 17 65.82 -20.32 -34.17
N GLN A 18 66.20 -19.32 -33.35
CA GLN A 18 67.11 -18.18 -33.63
C GLN A 18 66.49 -16.77 -33.71
N SER A 19 66.66 -16.04 -32.60
CA SER A 19 66.93 -14.59 -32.50
C SER A 19 68.28 -14.24 -33.20
N PRO A 20 68.64 -12.98 -33.56
CA PRO A 20 68.47 -11.76 -32.73
C PRO A 20 68.19 -10.45 -33.50
N LEU A 21 67.86 -9.36 -32.78
CA LEU A 21 68.32 -7.98 -33.03
C LEU A 21 67.80 -7.02 -31.93
N GLN A 22 68.74 -6.60 -31.07
CA GLN A 22 68.93 -5.35 -30.30
C GLN A 22 67.74 -4.46 -29.84
N GLU A 23 67.61 -4.39 -28.50
CA GLU A 23 67.50 -3.23 -27.55
C GLU A 23 66.61 -1.99 -27.85
N PRO A 24 66.05 -1.25 -26.84
CA PRO A 24 66.56 -1.06 -25.47
C PRO A 24 65.53 -1.06 -24.32
N PHE A 25 66.07 -1.05 -23.09
CA PHE A 25 65.39 -0.86 -21.81
C PHE A 25 64.37 0.28 -21.80
N LEU A 26 63.10 -0.05 -21.58
CA LEU A 26 62.11 0.89 -21.05
C LEU A 26 62.10 0.78 -19.52
N GLN A 27 62.65 1.79 -18.84
CA GLN A 27 62.25 2.12 -17.47
C GLN A 27 60.76 2.46 -17.50
N THR A 28 59.91 1.51 -17.13
CA THR A 28 58.50 1.74 -16.85
C THR A 28 58.38 2.66 -15.65
N ARG A 29 58.24 3.97 -15.85
CA ARG A 29 57.61 4.84 -14.87
C ARG A 29 56.13 4.46 -14.82
N SER A 30 55.74 3.77 -13.76
CA SER A 30 54.37 3.31 -13.52
C SER A 30 53.41 4.50 -13.37
N SER A 31 52.59 4.74 -14.40
CA SER A 31 51.48 5.70 -14.37
C SER A 31 50.28 5.27 -13.50
N TRP A 32 50.48 4.31 -12.60
CA TRP A 32 49.43 3.62 -11.85
C TRP A 32 49.41 3.94 -10.35
N GLU A 33 50.24 4.86 -9.86
CA GLU A 33 50.35 5.09 -8.41
C GLU A 33 49.22 5.92 -7.79
N ASN A 34 48.27 6.50 -8.54
CA ASN A 34 47.33 7.47 -7.96
C ASN A 34 45.90 7.42 -8.54
N LEU A 35 45.28 6.24 -8.60
CA LEU A 35 43.86 6.10 -9.00
C LEU A 35 43.00 5.32 -8.00
N ASP A 36 43.48 5.10 -6.78
CA ASP A 36 42.73 4.28 -5.84
C ASP A 36 41.69 5.11 -5.06
N ARG A 37 40.41 4.71 -5.17
CA ARG A 37 39.26 5.34 -4.49
C ARG A 37 39.12 4.83 -3.05
N ILE A 38 39.75 3.71 -2.76
CA ILE A 38 39.61 3.00 -1.49
C ILE A 38 40.78 3.35 -0.56
N ILE A 39 41.97 3.56 -1.13
CA ILE A 39 43.17 3.88 -0.36
C ILE A 39 43.28 5.39 -0.14
N GLN A 40 43.23 5.79 1.13
CA GLN A 40 43.30 7.18 1.56
C GLN A 40 44.68 7.78 1.30
N ASN A 41 44.71 9.07 0.95
CA ASN A 41 45.97 9.75 0.75
C ASN A 41 46.54 10.29 2.07
N ARG A 42 47.62 9.65 2.57
CA ARG A 42 48.24 10.04 3.84
C ARG A 42 48.78 11.46 3.87
N SER A 43 49.29 12.00 2.75
CA SER A 43 49.88 13.34 2.73
C SER A 43 48.82 14.46 2.66
N ALA A 44 47.59 14.15 2.22
CA ALA A 44 46.49 15.10 2.16
C ALA A 44 45.59 15.08 3.42
N MET A 45 45.73 14.04 4.25
CA MET A 45 44.96 13.84 5.47
C MET A 45 45.68 14.45 6.67
N ASN A 46 44.94 15.17 7.51
CA ASN A 46 45.44 15.60 8.82
C ASN A 46 45.01 14.54 9.85
N PHE A 47 45.95 13.70 10.26
CA PHE A 47 45.70 12.60 11.20
C PHE A 47 45.31 13.08 12.59
N ASP A 48 45.88 14.20 13.05
CA ASP A 48 45.59 14.76 14.37
C ASP A 48 44.15 15.28 14.43
N PHE A 49 43.71 15.95 13.35
CA PHE A 49 42.32 16.38 13.19
C PHE A 49 41.35 15.19 13.14
N ALA A 50 41.67 14.16 12.37
CA ALA A 50 40.84 12.96 12.27
C ALA A 50 40.68 12.25 13.62
N ARG A 51 41.78 12.13 14.37
CA ARG A 51 41.81 11.55 15.70
C ARG A 51 41.00 12.37 16.71
N TYR A 52 41.08 13.69 16.63
CA TYR A 52 40.29 14.60 17.47
C TYR A 52 38.78 14.42 17.24
N MET A 53 38.33 14.47 15.97
CA MET A 53 36.91 14.34 15.63
C MET A 53 36.31 12.99 16.05
N LEU A 54 37.08 11.90 15.88
CA LEU A 54 36.67 10.56 16.33
C LEU A 54 36.62 10.45 17.86
N ALA A 55 37.51 11.13 18.57
CA ALA A 55 37.53 11.15 20.03
C ALA A 55 36.37 11.98 20.62
N GLU A 56 35.99 13.10 20.00
CA GLU A 56 34.83 13.89 20.42
C GLU A 56 33.49 13.19 20.15
N ALA A 57 33.32 12.54 19.00
CA ALA A 57 32.10 11.79 18.67
C ALA A 57 31.77 10.70 19.70
N ARG A 58 32.78 10.15 20.39
CA ARG A 58 32.60 9.14 21.46
C ARG A 58 32.20 9.73 22.81
N LYS A 59 32.29 11.06 23.02
CA LYS A 59 31.93 11.72 24.29
C LYS A 59 30.45 12.10 24.42
N GLY A 60 29.61 11.80 23.42
CA GLY A 60 28.17 12.14 23.39
C GLY A 60 27.25 11.49 24.42
N LYS A 61 27.77 10.89 25.51
CA LYS A 61 26.99 10.36 26.64
C LYS A 61 27.67 10.59 28.00
N LYS A 62 28.09 11.82 28.30
CA LYS A 62 28.43 12.22 29.68
C LYS A 62 27.71 13.51 30.06
N ASN A 63 27.08 13.50 31.23
CA ASN A 63 26.24 14.56 31.78
C ASN A 63 26.90 15.95 31.72
N PRO A 64 26.13 17.03 31.49
CA PRO A 64 26.66 18.36 31.18
C PRO A 64 27.26 19.14 32.37
N THR A 65 27.41 18.55 33.55
CA THR A 65 27.59 19.31 34.81
C THR A 65 29.01 19.41 35.37
N LEU A 66 30.07 19.15 34.59
CA LEU A 66 31.44 19.49 35.03
C LEU A 66 32.43 19.53 33.85
N VAL A 67 32.32 20.57 33.01
CA VAL A 67 33.40 20.94 32.09
C VAL A 67 33.96 22.27 32.60
N SER A 68 35.23 22.28 33.01
CA SER A 68 35.88 23.51 33.47
C SER A 68 35.97 24.53 32.33
N LEU A 69 35.72 25.82 32.61
CA LEU A 69 35.87 26.90 31.61
C LEU A 69 37.25 26.89 30.93
N SER A 70 38.30 26.48 31.66
CA SER A 70 39.66 26.33 31.12
C SER A 70 39.76 25.26 30.03
N SER A 71 38.99 24.16 30.13
CA SER A 71 38.98 23.10 29.12
C SER A 71 38.29 23.56 27.83
N GLU A 72 37.29 24.44 27.91
CA GLU A 72 36.56 24.89 26.72
C GLU A 72 37.34 25.97 25.95
N VAL A 73 37.98 26.89 26.67
CA VAL A 73 38.86 27.91 26.08
C VAL A 73 40.06 27.26 25.39
N TYR A 74 40.69 26.28 26.03
CA TYR A 74 41.77 25.50 25.42
C TYR A 74 41.31 24.77 24.15
N ARG A 75 40.11 24.18 24.15
CA ARG A 75 39.53 23.53 22.95
C ARG A 75 39.25 24.52 21.82
N LYS A 76 38.73 25.71 22.12
CA LYS A 76 38.50 26.77 21.12
C LYS A 76 39.82 27.27 20.52
N GLN A 77 40.86 27.42 21.34
CA GLN A 77 42.20 27.78 20.86
C GLN A 77 42.83 26.67 20.00
N LEU A 78 42.72 25.40 20.42
CA LEU A 78 43.18 24.25 19.66
C LEU A 78 42.44 24.14 18.31
N ALA A 79 41.12 24.36 18.31
CA ALA A 79 40.32 24.32 17.09
C ALA A 79 40.69 25.42 16.09
N LYS A 80 41.02 26.61 16.61
CA LYS A 80 41.53 27.73 15.82
C LYS A 80 42.93 27.43 15.25
N ALA A 81 43.82 26.82 16.05
CA ALA A 81 45.16 26.44 15.63
C ALA A 81 45.17 25.32 14.57
N LEU A 82 44.23 24.38 14.67
CA LEU A 82 44.07 23.27 13.72
C LEU A 82 43.33 23.65 12.42
N ASN A 83 42.95 24.93 12.27
CA ASN A 83 42.19 25.44 11.12
C ASN A 83 40.95 24.56 10.80
N MET A 84 40.15 24.27 11.83
CA MET A 84 39.02 23.33 11.82
C MET A 84 37.80 23.74 10.94
N ASN A 85 38.01 24.50 9.88
CA ASN A 85 36.97 24.82 8.88
C ASN A 85 36.70 23.65 7.90
N ARG A 86 37.29 22.47 8.14
CA ARG A 86 37.13 21.28 7.30
C ARG A 86 36.01 20.39 7.85
N THR A 87 35.01 20.12 7.02
CA THR A 87 33.87 19.26 7.36
C THR A 87 34.13 17.76 7.12
N ARG A 88 35.26 17.41 6.51
CA ARG A 88 35.59 16.02 6.12
C ARG A 88 36.83 15.52 6.85
N ILE A 89 36.70 14.34 7.46
CA ILE A 89 37.78 13.62 8.14
C ILE A 89 38.73 12.93 7.14
N LEU A 90 38.20 12.54 5.97
CA LEU A 90 38.94 11.84 4.91
C LEU A 90 39.22 12.77 3.74
N ALA A 91 40.45 12.69 3.20
CA ALA A 91 40.91 13.44 2.04
C ALA A 91 41.45 12.50 0.95
N PHE A 92 41.08 12.78 -0.31
CA PHE A 92 41.53 12.05 -1.50
C PHE A 92 42.08 13.07 -2.50
N LYS A 93 43.19 12.75 -3.19
CA LYS A 93 43.89 13.69 -4.10
C LYS A 93 43.07 14.04 -5.35
N ASN A 94 42.22 13.14 -5.83
CA ASN A 94 41.45 13.36 -7.05
C ASN A 94 40.07 13.93 -6.73
N LYS A 95 39.80 15.15 -7.22
CA LYS A 95 38.42 15.63 -7.39
C LYS A 95 37.73 14.66 -8.36
N LEU A 96 36.44 14.37 -8.14
CA LEU A 96 35.64 13.53 -9.04
C LEU A 96 36.01 13.88 -10.50
N PRO A 97 36.25 12.90 -11.38
CA PRO A 97 36.06 13.17 -12.79
C PRO A 97 34.64 13.72 -12.89
N THR A 98 34.50 15.00 -13.26
CA THR A 98 33.23 15.51 -13.74
C THR A 98 32.80 14.51 -14.80
N ARG A 99 31.61 13.92 -14.62
CA ARG A 99 31.03 12.95 -15.54
C ARG A 99 31.38 13.39 -16.95
N LYS A 100 32.23 12.62 -17.66
CA LYS A 100 32.62 12.96 -19.03
C LYS A 100 31.33 13.07 -19.81
N GLU A 101 30.97 14.28 -20.21
CA GLU A 101 29.92 14.54 -21.18
C GLU A 101 30.31 13.72 -22.41
N THR A 102 29.51 12.69 -22.64
CA THR A 102 29.71 11.78 -23.77
C THR A 102 29.20 12.54 -24.97
N ILE A 103 30.12 13.14 -25.72
CA ILE A 103 29.90 13.73 -27.04
C ILE A 103 28.95 14.94 -26.99
N SER A 104 29.42 16.05 -27.53
CA SER A 104 28.61 17.20 -27.90
C SER A 104 27.38 16.77 -28.70
N ASN A 105 26.24 16.65 -28.03
CA ASN A 105 24.97 16.91 -28.68
C ASN A 105 24.88 18.43 -28.80
N GLU A 106 25.02 18.94 -30.02
CA GLU A 106 24.45 20.24 -30.43
C GLU A 106 22.91 20.19 -30.43
N PHE A 107 22.34 19.61 -29.37
CA PHE A 107 20.97 19.81 -28.99
C PHE A 107 21.06 20.32 -27.57
N ALA A 108 20.74 21.61 -27.42
CA ALA A 108 20.44 22.21 -26.14
C ALA A 108 19.76 21.17 -25.26
N SER A 109 20.22 21.04 -24.01
CA SER A 109 19.44 20.37 -23.00
C SER A 109 18.16 21.18 -22.80
N GLU A 110 17.18 20.95 -23.66
CA GLU A 110 15.79 21.10 -23.27
C GLU A 110 15.69 20.33 -21.96
N ALA A 111 15.42 21.07 -20.89
CA ALA A 111 14.99 20.47 -19.64
C ALA A 111 13.96 19.40 -20.05
N LYS A 112 14.25 18.13 -19.76
CA LYS A 112 13.28 17.05 -19.99
C LYS A 112 11.95 17.61 -19.50
N PRO A 113 10.92 17.75 -20.36
CA PRO A 113 9.69 18.38 -19.92
C PRO A 113 9.27 17.60 -18.69
N SER A 114 9.24 18.28 -17.53
CA SER A 114 8.70 17.69 -16.32
C SER A 114 7.37 17.13 -16.74
N LYS A 115 7.19 15.80 -16.64
CA LYS A 115 5.94 15.14 -17.07
C LYS A 115 4.81 16.04 -16.59
N PRO A 116 3.92 16.52 -17.48
CA PRO A 116 2.91 17.49 -17.08
C PRO A 116 2.22 16.91 -15.86
N SER A 117 2.40 17.57 -14.71
CA SER A 117 1.79 17.12 -13.48
C SER A 117 0.30 17.07 -13.76
N ARG A 118 -0.30 15.89 -13.68
CA ARG A 118 -1.72 15.71 -13.92
C ARG A 118 -2.46 16.73 -13.06
N ARG A 119 -3.19 17.66 -13.71
CA ARG A 119 -4.01 18.63 -13.00
C ARG A 119 -5.28 17.91 -12.55
N ASN A 120 -5.31 17.53 -11.27
CA ASN A 120 -6.54 17.06 -10.65
C ASN A 120 -7.40 18.28 -10.31
N PRO A 121 -8.67 18.34 -10.74
CA PRO A 121 -9.59 19.38 -10.29
C PRO A 121 -9.67 19.42 -8.76
N LYS A 122 -9.66 20.62 -8.18
CA LYS A 122 -9.81 20.81 -6.73
C LYS A 122 -11.29 20.94 -6.32
N THR A 123 -12.17 21.16 -7.28
CA THR A 123 -13.62 21.29 -7.08
C THR A 123 -14.31 20.04 -7.57
N SER A 124 -15.44 19.70 -6.95
CA SER A 124 -16.32 18.65 -7.46
C SER A 124 -16.85 19.03 -8.85
N GLU A 125 -17.01 18.03 -9.72
CA GLU A 125 -17.68 18.23 -11.00
C GLU A 125 -19.19 18.37 -10.81
N ARG A 126 -19.75 17.58 -9.89
CA ARG A 126 -21.17 17.57 -9.53
C ARG A 126 -21.34 17.44 -8.02
N THR A 127 -22.40 18.05 -7.50
CA THR A 127 -22.77 17.97 -6.09
C THR A 127 -24.23 17.53 -6.01
N LEU A 128 -24.48 16.40 -5.36
CA LEU A 128 -25.82 15.85 -5.13
C LEU A 128 -26.25 16.16 -3.70
N ASN A 129 -27.55 16.45 -3.51
CA ASN A 129 -28.09 16.74 -2.20
C ASN A 129 -28.53 15.45 -1.50
N ALA A 130 -27.94 15.15 -0.34
CA ALA A 130 -28.24 13.98 0.48
C ALA A 130 -28.96 14.41 1.77
N ARG A 131 -30.14 15.03 1.64
CA ARG A 131 -30.96 15.40 2.81
C ARG A 131 -31.38 14.14 3.56
N HIS A 132 -31.33 14.17 4.89
CA HIS A 132 -31.72 13.03 5.75
C HIS A 132 -30.82 11.80 5.63
N ILE A 133 -29.56 11.97 5.20
CA ILE A 133 -28.56 10.91 5.40
C ILE A 133 -28.36 10.70 6.90
N VAL A 134 -28.36 9.43 7.32
CA VAL A 134 -28.18 9.06 8.73
C VAL A 134 -26.70 9.22 9.08
N ASP A 135 -26.41 10.03 10.09
CA ASP A 135 -25.07 10.24 10.62
C ASP A 135 -24.70 9.13 11.61
N ASP A 136 -24.44 7.93 11.08
CA ASP A 136 -23.93 6.80 11.85
C ASP A 136 -22.73 6.21 11.10
N TYR A 137 -21.57 6.27 11.75
CA TYR A 137 -20.29 5.81 11.23
C TYR A 137 -20.33 4.35 10.77
N TYR A 138 -21.13 3.48 11.41
CA TYR A 138 -21.11 2.05 11.11
C TYR A 138 -21.95 1.68 9.88
N LEU A 139 -22.85 2.56 9.44
CA LEU A 139 -23.75 2.33 8.30
C LEU A 139 -23.07 2.54 6.95
N ASN A 140 -23.49 1.79 5.93
CA ASN A 140 -22.91 1.84 4.60
C ASN A 140 -24.01 2.20 3.59
N LEU A 141 -24.32 3.49 3.53
CA LEU A 141 -25.54 4.00 2.91
C LEU A 141 -25.43 4.29 1.41
N LEU A 142 -24.25 4.14 0.82
CA LEU A 142 -23.99 4.52 -0.58
C LEU A 142 -23.18 3.45 -1.30
N ASP A 143 -23.59 3.14 -2.54
CA ASP A 143 -22.81 2.33 -3.46
C ASP A 143 -23.04 2.72 -4.91
N TRP A 144 -22.01 2.60 -5.74
CA TRP A 144 -22.10 2.90 -7.17
C TRP A 144 -22.01 1.60 -7.97
N GLY A 145 -23.08 1.31 -8.72
CA GLY A 145 -23.18 0.11 -9.55
C GLY A 145 -22.43 0.23 -10.88
N SER A 146 -22.15 -0.92 -11.50
CA SER A 146 -21.52 -1.04 -12.82
C SER A 146 -22.37 -0.46 -13.97
N SER A 147 -23.68 -0.35 -13.78
CA SER A 147 -24.65 0.28 -14.70
C SER A 147 -24.63 1.82 -14.66
N ASN A 148 -23.63 2.42 -14.01
CA ASN A 148 -23.50 3.87 -13.80
C ASN A 148 -24.66 4.49 -12.99
N VAL A 149 -25.28 3.67 -12.13
CA VAL A 149 -26.32 4.10 -11.19
C VAL A 149 -25.74 4.14 -9.78
N LEU A 150 -25.89 5.30 -9.13
CA LEU A 150 -25.56 5.50 -7.73
C LEU A 150 -26.79 5.19 -6.88
N SER A 151 -26.65 4.31 -5.90
CA SER A 151 -27.71 4.01 -4.93
C SER A 151 -27.35 4.63 -3.57
N LEU A 152 -28.30 5.34 -2.97
CA LEU A 152 -28.11 6.10 -1.73
C LEU A 152 -29.31 5.92 -0.81
N ALA A 153 -29.08 5.49 0.42
CA ALA A 153 -30.08 5.45 1.48
C ALA A 153 -30.16 6.79 2.23
N LEU A 154 -31.36 7.36 2.27
CA LEU A 154 -31.72 8.57 3.00
C LEU A 154 -32.86 8.22 3.96
N GLY A 155 -32.52 8.00 5.25
CA GLY A 155 -33.45 7.51 6.26
C GLY A 155 -34.04 6.15 5.89
N ASN A 156 -35.33 6.14 5.54
CA ASN A 156 -36.07 4.92 5.20
C ASN A 156 -36.18 4.69 3.69
N THR A 157 -35.74 5.64 2.86
CA THR A 157 -35.90 5.57 1.41
C THR A 157 -34.55 5.32 0.75
N VAL A 158 -34.51 4.38 -0.20
CA VAL A 158 -33.37 4.17 -1.08
C VAL A 158 -33.63 4.89 -2.40
N TYR A 159 -32.76 5.85 -2.73
CA TYR A 159 -32.78 6.57 -3.99
C TYR A 159 -31.74 6.01 -4.95
N MET A 160 -32.04 6.12 -6.23
CA MET A 160 -31.16 5.81 -7.34
C MET A 160 -30.93 7.06 -8.17
N TRP A 161 -29.68 7.28 -8.58
CA TRP A 161 -29.29 8.36 -9.48
C TRP A 161 -28.51 7.80 -10.66
N ASP A 162 -29.08 7.92 -11.86
CA ASP A 162 -28.43 7.55 -13.12
C ASP A 162 -27.46 8.66 -13.52
N ALA A 163 -26.15 8.41 -13.44
CA ALA A 163 -25.14 9.41 -13.73
C ALA A 163 -25.05 9.79 -15.22
N SER A 164 -25.54 8.91 -16.11
CA SER A 164 -25.55 9.13 -17.56
C SER A 164 -26.65 10.11 -17.96
N LYS A 165 -27.83 9.96 -17.34
CA LYS A 165 -29.01 10.81 -17.63
C LYS A 165 -29.16 11.98 -16.66
N GLY A 166 -28.52 11.92 -15.50
CA GLY A 166 -28.73 12.86 -14.39
C GLY A 166 -30.09 12.71 -13.71
N ALA A 167 -30.79 11.59 -13.91
CA ALA A 167 -32.14 11.37 -13.40
C ALA A 167 -32.11 10.71 -12.02
N THR A 168 -33.03 11.12 -11.14
CA THR A 168 -33.20 10.53 -9.80
C THR A 168 -34.54 9.79 -9.74
N SER A 169 -34.54 8.60 -9.14
CA SER A 169 -35.75 7.83 -8.84
C SER A 169 -35.67 7.26 -7.42
N ALA A 170 -36.81 7.05 -6.78
CA ALA A 170 -36.88 6.29 -5.54
C ALA A 170 -37.05 4.80 -5.89
N LEU A 171 -36.22 3.94 -5.30
CA LEU A 171 -36.34 2.49 -5.45
C LEU A 171 -37.41 1.93 -4.52
N VAL A 172 -37.33 2.32 -3.24
CA VAL A 172 -38.23 1.84 -2.18
C VAL A 172 -38.25 2.83 -1.03
N THR A 173 -39.42 2.99 -0.42
CA THR A 173 -39.59 3.59 0.92
C THR A 173 -40.00 2.48 1.88
N ILE A 174 -39.21 2.29 2.93
CA ILE A 174 -39.42 1.27 3.97
C ILE A 174 -40.28 1.87 5.08
N ASP A 175 -41.19 1.07 5.63
CA ASP A 175 -42.02 1.48 6.76
C ASP A 175 -41.16 1.79 8.00
N GLU A 176 -41.60 2.74 8.82
CA GLU A 176 -40.86 3.16 10.02
C GLU A 176 -40.63 2.02 11.02
N GLU A 177 -41.52 1.02 11.05
CA GLU A 177 -41.38 -0.17 11.91
C GLU A 177 -40.21 -1.08 11.50
N ASN A 178 -39.87 -1.08 10.20
CA ASN A 178 -38.82 -1.92 9.63
C ASN A 178 -37.50 -1.16 9.42
N GLY A 179 -37.58 0.16 9.26
CA GLY A 179 -36.46 1.07 9.03
C GLY A 179 -35.65 1.40 10.28
N PRO A 180 -34.60 2.25 10.15
CA PRO A 180 -34.06 2.83 8.91
C PRO A 180 -33.23 1.85 8.08
N VAL A 181 -32.87 2.26 6.85
CA VAL A 181 -31.96 1.50 5.99
C VAL A 181 -30.53 1.60 6.54
N THR A 182 -29.87 0.47 6.75
CA THR A 182 -28.53 0.41 7.36
C THR A 182 -27.42 0.20 6.33
N ASN A 183 -27.74 -0.43 5.20
CA ASN A 183 -26.76 -0.76 4.16
C ASN A 183 -27.37 -0.78 2.76
N VAL A 184 -26.63 -0.31 1.76
CA VAL A 184 -26.98 -0.41 0.34
C VAL A 184 -25.78 -0.95 -0.43
N LYS A 185 -26.02 -1.96 -1.28
CA LYS A 185 -24.98 -2.53 -2.14
C LYS A 185 -25.54 -2.86 -3.52
N CYS A 186 -24.89 -2.34 -4.56
CA CYS A 186 -25.18 -2.71 -5.95
C CYS A 186 -24.53 -4.07 -6.25
N ALA A 187 -25.29 -4.97 -6.86
CA ALA A 187 -24.75 -6.22 -7.36
C ALA A 187 -23.83 -5.96 -8.58
N PRO A 188 -22.83 -6.83 -8.83
CA PRO A 188 -21.91 -6.68 -9.96
C PRO A 188 -22.59 -6.71 -11.33
N ASP A 189 -23.76 -7.34 -11.42
CA ASP A 189 -24.58 -7.39 -12.65
C ASP A 189 -25.18 -6.03 -13.04
N GLY A 190 -25.18 -5.05 -12.13
CA GLY A 190 -25.73 -3.71 -12.35
C GLY A 190 -27.27 -3.64 -12.37
N GLY A 191 -27.95 -4.78 -12.24
CA GLY A 191 -29.41 -4.90 -12.27
C GLY A 191 -30.04 -5.10 -10.90
N HIS A 192 -29.27 -5.55 -9.91
CA HIS A 192 -29.80 -5.79 -8.56
C HIS A 192 -29.21 -4.86 -7.51
N ILE A 193 -30.03 -4.48 -6.54
CA ILE A 193 -29.64 -3.69 -5.37
C ILE A 193 -30.02 -4.47 -4.11
N ILE A 194 -29.08 -4.56 -3.19
CA ILE A 194 -29.24 -5.22 -1.90
C ILE A 194 -29.41 -4.13 -0.84
N VAL A 195 -30.50 -4.21 -0.08
CA VAL A 195 -30.86 -3.27 0.97
C VAL A 195 -30.86 -4.00 2.31
N GLY A 196 -30.01 -3.58 3.23
CA GLY A 196 -29.99 -4.06 4.62
C GLY A 196 -30.84 -3.16 5.50
N LEU A 197 -31.65 -3.77 6.37
CA LEU A 197 -32.56 -3.06 7.28
C LEU A 197 -32.15 -3.22 8.74
N ASN A 198 -32.62 -2.29 9.56
CA ASN A 198 -32.37 -2.30 11.00
C ASN A 198 -33.06 -3.49 11.71
N ASN A 199 -34.18 -3.97 11.17
CA ASN A 199 -34.89 -5.15 11.68
C ASN A 199 -34.20 -6.51 11.39
N SER A 200 -32.95 -6.51 10.93
CA SER A 200 -32.15 -7.69 10.59
C SER A 200 -32.50 -8.38 9.26
N GLU A 201 -33.41 -7.81 8.47
CA GLU A 201 -33.75 -8.32 7.14
C GLU A 201 -32.81 -7.77 6.06
N VAL A 202 -32.60 -8.59 5.02
CA VAL A 202 -31.92 -8.16 3.79
C VAL A 202 -32.88 -8.31 2.62
N GLN A 203 -33.19 -7.22 1.94
CA GLN A 203 -34.02 -7.22 0.76
C GLN A 203 -33.17 -7.17 -0.51
N ILE A 204 -33.61 -7.89 -1.54
CA ILE A 204 -33.02 -7.90 -2.87
C ILE A 204 -34.04 -7.27 -3.82
N TRP A 205 -33.61 -6.25 -4.53
CA TRP A 205 -34.43 -5.44 -5.42
C TRP A 205 -33.90 -5.52 -6.85
N ASP A 206 -34.82 -5.61 -7.80
CA ASP A 206 -34.55 -5.36 -9.21
C ASP A 206 -34.56 -3.84 -9.44
N SER A 207 -33.44 -3.29 -9.87
CA SER A 207 -33.23 -1.86 -10.08
C SER A 207 -33.99 -1.33 -11.30
N THR A 208 -34.19 -2.18 -12.32
CA THR A 208 -34.90 -1.82 -13.55
C THR A 208 -36.41 -1.91 -13.40
N ALA A 209 -36.90 -2.97 -12.77
CA ALA A 209 -38.34 -3.16 -12.53
C ALA A 209 -38.84 -2.41 -11.28
N ALA A 210 -37.93 -1.83 -10.47
CA ALA A 210 -38.22 -1.20 -9.19
C ALA A 210 -39.10 -2.08 -8.28
N ARG A 211 -38.77 -3.38 -8.20
CA ARG A 211 -39.56 -4.37 -7.47
C ARG A 211 -38.69 -5.23 -6.57
N GLN A 212 -39.20 -5.51 -5.37
CA GLN A 212 -38.59 -6.47 -4.48
C GLN A 212 -38.67 -7.88 -5.08
N LEU A 213 -37.53 -8.56 -5.19
CA LEU A 213 -37.44 -9.94 -5.63
C LEU A 213 -37.52 -10.91 -4.45
N ARG A 214 -36.84 -10.57 -3.34
CA ARG A 214 -36.69 -11.48 -2.20
C ARG A 214 -36.37 -10.73 -0.92
N THR A 215 -36.88 -11.26 0.20
CA THR A 215 -36.43 -10.90 1.54
C THR A 215 -35.71 -12.10 2.17
N LEU A 216 -34.48 -11.89 2.61
CA LEU A 216 -33.71 -12.84 3.40
C LEU A 216 -33.99 -12.56 4.88
N ARG A 217 -34.66 -13.52 5.54
CA ARG A 217 -35.06 -13.45 6.95
C ARG A 217 -34.22 -14.41 7.77
N GLY A 218 -33.96 -14.06 9.02
CA GLY A 218 -33.15 -14.90 9.93
C GLY A 218 -31.67 -14.92 9.55
N VAL A 219 -31.19 -13.88 8.84
CA VAL A 219 -29.77 -13.72 8.57
C VAL A 219 -29.06 -13.42 9.88
N HIS A 220 -29.39 -12.31 10.55
CA HIS A 220 -28.80 -11.96 11.86
C HIS A 220 -29.88 -11.89 12.95
N GLY A 221 -29.44 -11.96 14.22
CA GLY A 221 -30.29 -11.69 15.39
C GLY A 221 -30.33 -10.21 15.81
N SER A 222 -29.62 -9.35 15.08
CA SER A 222 -29.58 -7.89 15.25
C SER A 222 -29.39 -7.25 13.88
N ARG A 223 -29.44 -5.91 13.80
CA ARG A 223 -29.39 -5.14 12.55
C ARG A 223 -28.27 -5.59 11.61
N VAL A 224 -28.54 -5.54 10.30
CA VAL A 224 -27.60 -5.99 9.27
C VAL A 224 -26.61 -4.87 8.93
N GLY A 225 -25.33 -5.12 9.16
CA GLY A 225 -24.21 -4.40 8.55
C GLY A 225 -23.78 -5.06 7.22
N LEU A 226 -22.76 -4.49 6.57
CA LEU A 226 -22.48 -4.63 5.13
C LEU A 226 -22.71 -6.03 4.57
N THR A 227 -23.67 -6.14 3.63
CA THR A 227 -24.12 -7.31 2.85
C THR A 227 -24.00 -8.69 3.53
N THR A 228 -24.12 -8.73 4.88
CA THR A 228 -24.17 -9.88 5.83
C THR A 228 -23.14 -9.87 6.98
N GLY A 229 -22.51 -8.74 7.32
CA GLY A 229 -21.87 -8.58 8.62
C GLY A 229 -22.87 -8.03 9.63
N GLY A 230 -23.21 -8.72 10.71
CA GLY A 230 -24.21 -8.22 11.67
C GLY A 230 -23.64 -7.40 12.81
N MET A 231 -24.51 -6.66 13.52
CA MET A 231 -24.19 -6.13 14.85
C MET A 231 -23.95 -7.27 15.87
N ASP A 232 -24.44 -8.48 15.59
CA ASP A 232 -24.15 -9.70 16.35
C ASP A 232 -22.74 -10.27 16.11
N GLY A 233 -21.95 -9.61 15.26
CA GLY A 233 -20.58 -9.99 14.97
C GLY A 233 -20.39 -11.12 13.99
N LYS A 234 -21.47 -11.72 13.51
CA LYS A 234 -21.37 -12.80 12.54
C LYS A 234 -21.22 -12.21 11.15
N ILE A 235 -20.56 -12.96 10.27
CA ILE A 235 -20.62 -12.70 8.83
C ILE A 235 -21.29 -13.90 8.17
N ILE A 236 -22.27 -13.70 7.30
CA ILE A 236 -23.11 -14.79 6.79
C ILE A 236 -23.11 -14.85 5.28
N ASN A 237 -22.50 -15.88 4.71
CA ASN A 237 -22.55 -16.08 3.26
C ASN A 237 -23.93 -16.58 2.84
N ASN A 238 -24.63 -15.81 2.02
CA ASN A 238 -25.96 -16.13 1.53
C ASN A 238 -25.94 -16.49 0.04
N ASP A 239 -26.43 -17.68 -0.32
CA ASP A 239 -26.79 -18.02 -1.69
C ASP A 239 -28.24 -17.57 -1.96
N VAL A 240 -28.34 -16.47 -2.71
CA VAL A 240 -29.62 -15.82 -3.04
C VAL A 240 -30.50 -16.63 -3.98
N ARG A 241 -30.00 -17.73 -4.57
CA ARG A 241 -30.73 -18.57 -5.53
C ARG A 241 -31.51 -19.70 -4.87
N VAL A 242 -31.09 -20.11 -3.66
CA VAL A 242 -31.69 -21.23 -2.94
C VAL A 242 -32.58 -20.76 -1.80
N ARG A 243 -33.62 -21.53 -1.45
CA ARG A 243 -34.58 -21.16 -0.38
C ARG A 243 -33.88 -21.07 0.99
N ALA A 244 -33.11 -22.10 1.34
CA ALA A 244 -32.21 -22.07 2.49
C ALA A 244 -30.94 -21.29 2.13
N HIS A 245 -31.05 -19.97 2.19
CA HIS A 245 -30.06 -19.03 1.68
C HIS A 245 -28.74 -19.03 2.48
N VAL A 246 -28.78 -19.30 3.78
CA VAL A 246 -27.57 -19.30 4.62
C VAL A 246 -26.71 -20.53 4.28
N VAL A 247 -25.54 -20.30 3.67
CA VAL A 247 -24.61 -21.37 3.28
C VAL A 247 -23.46 -21.49 4.29
N GLU A 248 -22.91 -20.36 4.74
CA GLU A 248 -21.78 -20.34 5.67
C GLU A 248 -21.94 -19.23 6.71
N THR A 249 -21.34 -19.42 7.89
CA THR A 249 -21.26 -18.40 8.93
C THR A 249 -19.83 -18.28 9.43
N TYR A 250 -19.27 -17.08 9.30
CA TYR A 250 -17.97 -16.71 9.84
C TYR A 250 -18.13 -16.15 11.26
N ARG A 251 -17.41 -16.73 12.21
CA ARG A 251 -17.41 -16.34 13.63
C ARG A 251 -15.98 -16.04 14.06
N GLY A 252 -15.77 -14.92 14.75
CA GLY A 252 -14.45 -14.51 15.24
C GLY A 252 -14.47 -13.10 15.82
N HIS A 253 -15.48 -12.36 15.40
CA HIS A 253 -15.84 -11.03 15.79
C HIS A 253 -16.85 -11.12 16.99
N THR A 254 -16.61 -10.42 18.13
CA THR A 254 -17.54 -10.01 19.26
C THR A 254 -18.55 -8.77 19.21
N GLN A 255 -18.21 -7.53 18.78
CA GLN A 255 -19.06 -6.33 18.42
C GLN A 255 -19.73 -6.17 16.98
N GLU A 256 -19.83 -4.97 16.38
CA GLU A 256 -20.49 -4.74 15.05
C GLU A 256 -19.51 -4.77 13.86
N VAL A 257 -19.79 -5.61 12.85
CA VAL A 257 -18.99 -5.64 11.61
C VAL A 257 -19.35 -4.45 10.71
N CYS A 258 -18.46 -3.45 10.65
CA CYS A 258 -18.71 -2.19 9.94
C CYS A 258 -17.98 -2.08 8.60
N GLY A 259 -16.86 -2.79 8.45
CA GLY A 259 -16.12 -2.93 7.20
C GLY A 259 -16.23 -4.36 6.69
N LEU A 260 -16.66 -4.55 5.45
CA LEU A 260 -16.63 -5.85 4.79
C LEU A 260 -16.33 -5.66 3.31
N LYS A 261 -15.38 -6.43 2.76
CA LYS A 261 -15.00 -6.32 1.34
C LYS A 261 -14.44 -7.63 0.82
N LEU A 262 -15.01 -8.15 -0.26
CA LEU A 262 -14.46 -9.28 -1.01
C LEU A 262 -13.29 -8.82 -1.89
N SER A 263 -12.28 -9.69 -2.03
CA SER A 263 -11.21 -9.50 -3.01
C SER A 263 -11.76 -9.57 -4.43
N ALA A 264 -11.07 -8.97 -5.40
CA ALA A 264 -11.47 -9.03 -6.81
C ALA A 264 -11.50 -10.46 -7.36
N SER A 265 -10.63 -11.35 -6.85
CA SER A 265 -10.65 -12.79 -7.16
C SER A 265 -11.83 -13.55 -6.55
N GLY A 266 -12.53 -12.94 -5.58
CA GLY A 266 -13.61 -13.58 -4.83
C GLY A 266 -13.16 -14.69 -3.89
N SER A 267 -11.86 -14.91 -3.68
CA SER A 267 -11.32 -15.97 -2.82
C SER A 267 -11.11 -15.52 -1.37
N LYS A 268 -10.82 -14.24 -1.14
CA LYS A 268 -10.57 -13.69 0.19
C LYS A 268 -11.64 -12.68 0.57
N LEU A 269 -11.94 -12.61 1.86
CA LEU A 269 -12.85 -11.64 2.45
C LEU A 269 -12.10 -10.87 3.55
N ALA A 270 -12.13 -9.55 3.50
CA ALA A 270 -11.63 -8.69 4.57
C ALA A 270 -12.82 -8.19 5.38
N SER A 271 -12.70 -8.23 6.70
CA SER A 271 -13.71 -7.72 7.61
C SER A 271 -13.07 -6.90 8.72
N GLY A 272 -13.56 -5.70 8.92
CA GLY A 272 -13.13 -4.76 9.93
C GLY A 272 -14.31 -4.35 10.81
N ARG A 273 -13.99 -3.93 12.04
CA ARG A 273 -14.95 -3.95 13.12
C ARG A 273 -14.67 -2.91 14.18
N ASN A 274 -15.68 -2.63 15.01
CA ASN A 274 -15.59 -1.80 16.21
C ASN A 274 -14.77 -2.38 17.38
N ASP A 275 -14.34 -3.64 17.32
CA ASP A 275 -13.39 -4.20 18.28
C ASP A 275 -11.92 -3.92 17.91
N ASN A 276 -11.70 -3.06 16.91
CA ASN A 276 -10.41 -2.68 16.34
C ASN A 276 -9.69 -3.81 15.58
N LEU A 277 -10.33 -4.96 15.40
CA LEU A 277 -9.75 -6.10 14.71
C LEU A 277 -10.06 -6.07 13.22
N LEU A 278 -9.05 -6.44 12.44
CA LEU A 278 -9.17 -6.75 11.02
C LEU A 278 -8.94 -8.25 10.82
N HIS A 279 -9.98 -8.95 10.39
CA HIS A 279 -9.95 -10.37 10.08
C HIS A 279 -9.99 -10.60 8.58
N ILE A 280 -9.15 -11.53 8.13
CA ILE A 280 -9.03 -11.94 6.74
C ILE A 280 -9.47 -13.39 6.66
N TRP A 281 -10.44 -13.67 5.81
CA TRP A 281 -11.01 -15.00 5.64
C TRP A 281 -10.64 -15.53 4.27
N ASP A 282 -10.36 -16.83 4.21
CA ASP A 282 -10.31 -17.58 2.97
C ASP A 282 -11.64 -18.33 2.81
N ARG A 283 -12.35 -18.09 1.70
CA ARG A 283 -13.63 -18.75 1.45
C ARG A 283 -13.48 -20.26 1.26
N THR A 284 -12.32 -20.73 0.79
CA THR A 284 -12.08 -22.17 0.63
C THR A 284 -11.94 -22.90 1.96
N MET A 285 -11.61 -22.18 3.03
CA MET A 285 -11.46 -22.72 4.38
C MET A 285 -12.74 -22.66 5.21
N ALA A 286 -13.82 -22.07 4.66
CA ALA A 286 -15.11 -21.98 5.32
C ALA A 286 -15.86 -23.32 5.26
N SER A 287 -15.38 -24.34 5.98
CA SER A 287 -16.10 -25.62 6.11
C SER A 287 -17.24 -25.50 7.12
N SER A 288 -18.41 -26.04 6.79
CA SER A 288 -19.64 -26.01 7.59
C SER A 288 -19.52 -26.62 9.01
N ASN A 289 -18.46 -27.39 9.28
CA ASN A 289 -18.28 -28.13 10.55
C ASN A 289 -17.06 -27.71 11.38
N SER A 290 -16.31 -26.69 10.96
CA SER A 290 -15.21 -26.13 11.77
C SER A 290 -15.60 -24.75 12.28
N PRO A 291 -15.24 -24.38 13.53
CA PRO A 291 -15.34 -22.98 13.94
C PRO A 291 -14.48 -22.18 12.96
N THR A 292 -15.13 -21.38 12.13
CA THR A 292 -14.50 -20.65 11.03
C THR A 292 -13.30 -19.88 11.53
N ARG A 293 -12.09 -20.33 11.16
CA ARG A 293 -10.83 -19.71 11.55
C ARG A 293 -10.45 -18.70 10.47
N TRP A 294 -10.13 -17.49 10.89
CA TRP A 294 -9.55 -16.48 10.01
C TRP A 294 -8.16 -16.92 9.51
N LEU A 295 -7.80 -16.53 8.29
CA LEU A 295 -6.46 -16.67 7.75
C LEU A 295 -5.48 -15.76 8.51
N HIS A 296 -5.89 -14.50 8.72
CA HIS A 296 -5.12 -13.52 9.51
C HIS A 296 -6.05 -12.76 10.44
N ARG A 297 -5.56 -12.49 11.66
CA ARG A 297 -6.15 -11.59 12.63
C ARG A 297 -5.13 -10.50 12.91
N LEU A 298 -5.50 -9.28 12.55
CA LEU A 298 -4.61 -8.12 12.53
C LEU A 298 -5.13 -7.14 13.58
N GLU A 299 -4.29 -6.81 14.56
CA GLU A 299 -4.67 -6.05 15.76
C GLU A 299 -3.99 -4.68 15.86
N GLU A 300 -3.32 -4.24 14.78
CA GLU A 300 -2.52 -3.01 14.80
C GLU A 300 -3.36 -1.73 14.80
N HIS A 301 -4.64 -1.80 14.47
CA HIS A 301 -5.53 -0.65 14.55
C HIS A 301 -5.98 -0.44 16.00
N THR A 302 -6.03 0.81 16.45
CA THR A 302 -6.47 1.18 17.81
C THR A 302 -7.92 1.67 17.87
N ALA A 303 -8.63 1.63 16.74
CA ALA A 303 -10.01 2.09 16.58
C ALA A 303 -10.76 1.25 15.54
N ALA A 304 -12.07 1.48 15.42
CA ALA A 304 -12.93 0.77 14.50
C ALA A 304 -12.43 0.78 13.06
N VAL A 305 -12.46 -0.37 12.38
CA VAL A 305 -11.96 -0.51 11.00
C VAL A 305 -13.13 -0.61 10.03
N LYS A 306 -13.64 0.54 9.56
CA LYS A 306 -14.67 0.58 8.50
C LYS A 306 -14.06 0.59 7.11
N ALA A 307 -12.99 1.37 6.92
CA ALA A 307 -12.40 1.59 5.61
C ALA A 307 -11.60 0.37 5.17
N LEU A 308 -12.01 -0.27 4.07
CA LEU A 308 -11.33 -1.42 3.46
C LEU A 308 -11.27 -1.26 1.96
N GLY A 309 -10.08 -1.44 1.38
CA GLY A 309 -9.83 -1.34 -0.04
C GLY A 309 -8.83 -2.38 -0.53
N TRP A 310 -9.29 -3.35 -1.31
CA TRP A 310 -8.41 -4.28 -2.00
C TRP A 310 -7.74 -3.59 -3.19
N CYS A 311 -6.44 -3.83 -3.38
CA CYS A 311 -5.76 -3.36 -4.57
C CYS A 311 -6.27 -4.12 -5.81
N PRO A 312 -6.75 -3.43 -6.86
CA PRO A 312 -7.33 -4.10 -8.02
C PRO A 312 -6.29 -4.78 -8.92
N PHE A 313 -5.02 -4.36 -8.87
CA PHE A 313 -3.93 -4.88 -9.71
C PHE A 313 -2.91 -5.72 -8.91
N GLN A 314 -3.00 -5.75 -7.57
CA GLN A 314 -2.19 -6.62 -6.71
C GLN A 314 -3.11 -7.37 -5.74
N GLY A 315 -3.47 -8.61 -6.08
CA GLY A 315 -4.46 -9.38 -5.30
C GLY A 315 -4.08 -9.68 -3.85
N ASN A 316 -2.81 -9.49 -3.47
CA ASN A 316 -2.30 -9.70 -2.12
C ASN A 316 -2.12 -8.40 -1.32
N LEU A 317 -2.58 -7.25 -1.82
CA LEU A 317 -2.48 -5.98 -1.11
C LEU A 317 -3.86 -5.51 -0.67
N LEU A 318 -4.01 -5.26 0.63
CA LEU A 318 -5.18 -4.65 1.24
C LEU A 318 -4.77 -3.35 1.92
N ALA A 319 -5.57 -2.29 1.75
CA ALA A 319 -5.52 -1.10 2.57
C ALA A 319 -6.68 -1.12 3.57
N SER A 320 -6.41 -0.75 4.82
CA SER A 320 -7.42 -0.52 5.83
C SER A 320 -7.21 0.81 6.53
N GLY A 321 -8.29 1.43 6.99
CA GLY A 321 -8.25 2.68 7.75
C GLY A 321 -8.98 2.51 9.08
N GLY A 322 -8.31 2.90 10.17
CA GLY A 322 -8.93 2.97 11.49
C GLY A 322 -9.66 4.29 11.71
N GLY A 323 -10.63 4.28 12.62
CA GLY A 323 -11.43 5.44 13.01
C GLY A 323 -10.64 6.54 13.74
N GLY A 324 -11.36 7.50 14.33
CA GLY A 324 -10.79 8.75 14.86
C GLY A 324 -9.72 8.60 15.96
N SER A 325 -9.66 7.47 16.68
CA SER A 325 -8.58 7.22 17.65
C SER A 325 -7.33 6.59 17.05
N ASP A 326 -7.44 5.95 15.87
CA ASP A 326 -6.32 5.31 15.18
C ASP A 326 -5.70 6.22 14.11
N ARG A 327 -6.56 6.83 13.27
CA ARG A 327 -6.17 7.84 12.25
C ARG A 327 -5.08 7.37 11.31
N CYS A 328 -4.93 6.06 11.13
CA CYS A 328 -3.91 5.48 10.28
C CYS A 328 -4.56 4.74 9.11
N ILE A 329 -3.96 4.91 7.92
CA ILE A 329 -4.14 4.00 6.81
C ILE A 329 -2.99 3.00 6.86
N LYS A 330 -3.33 1.71 6.99
CA LYS A 330 -2.36 0.60 7.02
C LYS A 330 -2.48 -0.23 5.75
N PHE A 331 -1.34 -0.68 5.25
CA PHE A 331 -1.22 -1.53 4.06
C PHE A 331 -0.72 -2.91 4.47
N TRP A 332 -1.34 -3.95 3.94
CA TRP A 332 -1.14 -5.31 4.39
C TRP A 332 -0.79 -6.24 3.25
N ASN A 333 0.18 -7.12 3.49
CA ASN A 333 0.40 -8.27 2.63
C ASN A 333 -0.48 -9.44 3.08
N MET A 334 -1.41 -9.84 2.22
CA MET A 334 -2.45 -10.82 2.53
C MET A 334 -2.01 -12.28 2.37
N HIS A 335 -0.75 -12.50 2.01
CA HIS A 335 -0.13 -13.82 2.02
C HIS A 335 0.64 -14.05 3.33
N THR A 336 1.29 -13.01 3.87
CA THR A 336 2.10 -13.11 5.09
C THR A 336 1.40 -12.58 6.35
N GLY A 337 0.37 -11.75 6.20
CA GLY A 337 -0.30 -11.07 7.30
C GLY A 337 0.47 -9.88 7.87
N VAL A 338 1.56 -9.45 7.21
CA VAL A 338 2.43 -8.38 7.72
C VAL A 338 1.93 -7.00 7.28
N CYS A 339 1.98 -6.03 8.20
CA CYS A 339 1.81 -4.62 7.89
C CYS A 339 3.02 -4.10 7.12
N LEU A 340 2.82 -3.73 5.86
CA LEU A 340 3.85 -3.20 4.97
C LEU A 340 4.15 -1.73 5.24
N ASN A 341 3.12 -0.96 5.54
CA ASN A 341 3.23 0.49 5.77
C ASN A 341 2.05 0.99 6.62
N SER A 342 2.29 2.04 7.39
CA SER A 342 1.30 2.75 8.20
C SER A 342 1.47 4.25 7.97
N VAL A 343 0.42 4.92 7.54
CA VAL A 343 0.40 6.36 7.23
C VAL A 343 -0.60 7.04 8.14
N ASP A 344 -0.14 7.96 8.98
CA ASP A 344 -1.00 8.83 9.77
C ASP A 344 -1.70 9.84 8.85
N THR A 345 -3.03 9.93 8.93
CA THR A 345 -3.84 10.83 8.12
C THR A 345 -3.89 12.25 8.70
N GLY A 346 -3.39 12.47 9.92
CA GLY A 346 -3.40 13.76 10.61
C GLY A 346 -4.81 14.29 10.90
N SER A 347 -5.80 13.40 10.92
CA SER A 347 -7.23 13.71 11.04
C SER A 347 -7.68 14.01 12.46
#